data_AF-A0A958CLM8-F1
#
_entry.id   AF-A0A958CLM8-F1
#
_cell.length_a   1.000
_cell.length_b   1.000
_cell.length_c   1.000
_cell.angle_alpha   90.00
_cell.angle_beta   90.00
_cell.angle_gamma   90.00
#
_symmetry.space_group_name_H-M   'P 1'
#
loop_
_entity.id
_entity.type
_entity.pdbx_description
1 polymer ?
#
loop_
_entity_poly.entity_id
_entity_poly.type
_entity_poly.pdbx_seq_one_letter_code
_entity_poly.pdbx_strand_id
1 'polypeptide(L)'
;DPVNQTGQPVTQAEYDELAAWAHSDLTYDEIVAQGLPISAEDYGKFNRWGWDGRPRDVVNETRARNKNPGATILDDANCFRGFEAAGKMIHDALGFYVPVISTEGGAVVGWGDDNRYAKMNPTTHKEAMLGITRFMQNQAPDWYFTCCTWLIASKPLGDFNPTWDQMSWYTDAWNLQFGLSGQVPAVQALKDEPSQVRPELQTGTCGIHGTIRRATGQAAGGLSLRLVGSTTDKTTASAADGKYLFDKLGAGVYRISSGGAVLRDNIELGEDQMQEIDLTVTQSSQSRIEGTVRDSGGQPKNGMDVTVGRAAEQLATVHTNAAGHYAVENLPAGSYWVYAGDWDAAVAGIVLDGFDSRTVDLTVPAAAGKRFVVVTKRLLDKAETGNRRMFYGVVHDETDNGLNGVTVQMFWPNAQPHADFPTVVTPKDHFKAAGNFEFLHSPGEYMLKVVDPQTPSDVADGLKTSNIPGREGDPITWEVNFQRQDVGAAPGTASVDGEISNAAGLGLTLWQGEQAGQSGARSWATVLPADGSYFFEALPAGTFTLELEGHGAIHQVVLAAGEVATFDYQVGDPAPTT
;
A
#
# COMPACT_ATOMS: atom_id res chain seq x y z
N ASP A 1 30.38 -32.01 -17.59
CA ASP A 1 31.39 -32.12 -18.65
C ASP A 1 32.32 -33.31 -18.36
N PRO A 2 32.25 -34.39 -19.15
CA PRO A 2 33.13 -35.55 -18.98
C PRO A 2 34.63 -35.26 -19.15
N VAL A 3 35.02 -34.29 -19.97
CA VAL A 3 36.43 -33.91 -20.13
C VAL A 3 36.96 -33.35 -18.82
N ASN A 4 36.22 -32.44 -18.19
CA ASN A 4 36.60 -31.90 -16.88
C ASN A 4 36.55 -33.00 -15.79
N GLN A 5 35.54 -33.86 -15.77
CA GLN A 5 35.35 -34.81 -14.66
C GLN A 5 36.29 -36.04 -14.72
N THR A 6 36.55 -36.58 -15.92
CA THR A 6 37.28 -37.84 -16.07
C THR A 6 38.52 -37.73 -16.97
N GLY A 7 38.72 -36.59 -17.63
CA GLY A 7 39.76 -36.43 -18.63
C GLY A 7 39.46 -37.21 -19.90
N GLN A 8 38.18 -37.31 -20.29
CA GLN A 8 37.74 -38.13 -21.41
C GLN A 8 38.58 -37.87 -22.68
N PRO A 9 39.27 -38.87 -23.24
CA PRO A 9 40.11 -38.67 -24.40
C PRO A 9 39.27 -38.36 -25.63
N VAL A 10 39.78 -37.45 -26.49
CA VAL A 10 39.25 -37.19 -27.82
C VAL A 10 39.55 -38.37 -28.74
N THR A 11 38.51 -38.81 -29.46
CA THR A 11 38.66 -39.88 -30.47
C THR A 11 39.35 -39.34 -31.72
N GLN A 12 39.86 -40.22 -32.60
CA GLN A 12 40.45 -39.74 -33.86
C GLN A 12 39.40 -39.02 -34.72
N ALA A 13 38.19 -39.58 -34.81
CA ALA A 13 37.09 -38.98 -35.57
C ALA A 13 36.70 -37.60 -35.03
N GLU A 14 36.51 -37.47 -33.71
CA GLU A 14 36.18 -36.19 -33.06
C GLU A 14 37.32 -35.16 -33.23
N TYR A 15 38.57 -35.60 -33.12
CA TYR A 15 39.74 -34.74 -33.30
C TYR A 15 39.79 -34.16 -34.72
N ASP A 16 39.57 -35.01 -35.74
CA ASP A 16 39.58 -34.61 -37.15
C ASP A 16 38.37 -33.71 -37.48
N GLU A 17 37.18 -34.06 -36.96
CA GLU A 17 35.96 -33.26 -37.12
C GLU A 17 36.12 -31.84 -36.56
N LEU A 18 36.66 -31.70 -35.34
CA LEU A 18 36.85 -30.40 -34.70
C LEU A 18 37.95 -29.56 -35.36
N ALA A 19 38.90 -30.20 -36.06
CA ALA A 19 39.95 -29.55 -36.84
C ALA A 19 39.55 -29.23 -38.29
N ALA A 20 38.38 -29.70 -38.74
CA ALA A 20 37.94 -29.54 -40.12
C ALA A 20 37.77 -28.06 -40.51
N TRP A 21 38.11 -27.77 -41.76
CA TRP A 21 37.95 -26.46 -42.40
C TRP A 21 37.39 -26.66 -43.81
N ALA A 22 37.22 -25.60 -44.61
CA ALA A 22 36.50 -25.67 -45.89
C ALA A 22 36.99 -26.76 -46.86
N HIS A 23 38.28 -27.11 -46.81
CA HIS A 23 38.92 -28.07 -47.71
C HIS A 23 39.75 -29.12 -46.97
N SER A 24 39.37 -29.48 -45.74
CA SER A 24 40.09 -30.50 -44.95
C SER A 24 40.10 -31.89 -45.57
N ASP A 25 39.23 -32.15 -46.54
CA ASP A 25 39.11 -33.39 -47.31
C ASP A 25 40.10 -33.49 -48.49
N LEU A 26 40.75 -32.38 -48.87
CA LEU A 26 41.66 -32.30 -50.00
C LEU A 26 43.12 -32.15 -49.55
N THR A 27 44.04 -32.78 -50.29
CA THR A 27 45.46 -32.48 -50.23
C THR A 27 45.78 -31.14 -50.92
N TYR A 28 46.93 -30.54 -50.59
CA TYR A 28 47.35 -29.31 -51.27
C TYR A 28 47.52 -29.49 -52.79
N ASP A 29 48.01 -30.64 -53.24
CA ASP A 29 48.12 -30.95 -54.67
C ASP A 29 46.75 -31.01 -55.37
N GLU A 30 45.72 -31.52 -54.68
CA GLU A 30 44.34 -31.54 -55.17
C GLU A 30 43.73 -30.13 -55.21
N ILE A 31 44.02 -29.28 -54.22
CA ILE A 31 43.61 -27.86 -54.21
C ILE A 31 44.20 -27.12 -55.41
N VAL A 32 45.49 -27.31 -55.69
CA VAL A 32 46.17 -26.73 -56.86
C VAL A 32 45.57 -27.27 -58.16
N ALA A 33 45.33 -28.58 -58.25
CA ALA A 33 44.74 -29.21 -59.43
C ALA A 33 43.30 -28.71 -59.73
N GLN A 34 42.55 -28.35 -58.68
CA GLN A 34 41.19 -27.80 -58.80
C GLN A 34 41.17 -26.27 -59.02
N GLY A 35 42.32 -25.59 -58.97
CA GLY A 35 42.42 -24.14 -59.17
C GLY A 35 41.78 -23.31 -58.05
N LEU A 36 41.69 -23.86 -56.83
CA LEU A 36 41.11 -23.17 -55.68
C LEU A 36 42.07 -22.08 -55.16
N PRO A 37 41.56 -20.91 -54.70
CA PRO A 37 42.37 -19.74 -54.36
C PRO A 37 43.00 -19.84 -52.95
N ILE A 38 43.71 -20.92 -52.65
CA ILE A 38 44.33 -21.18 -51.33
C ILE A 38 45.84 -21.32 -51.49
N SER A 39 46.60 -20.53 -50.73
CA SER A 39 48.07 -20.61 -50.71
C SER A 39 48.57 -21.82 -49.90
N ALA A 40 49.80 -22.28 -50.17
CA ALA A 40 50.44 -23.33 -49.36
C ALA A 40 50.54 -22.92 -47.88
N GLU A 41 50.77 -21.64 -47.62
CA GLU A 41 50.82 -21.05 -46.27
C GLU A 41 49.47 -21.14 -45.57
N ASP A 42 48.39 -20.74 -46.25
CA ASP A 42 47.03 -20.81 -45.72
C ASP A 42 46.58 -22.26 -45.50
N TYR A 43 46.90 -23.17 -46.43
CA TYR A 43 46.63 -24.60 -46.26
C TYR A 43 47.30 -25.14 -44.99
N GLY A 44 48.58 -24.82 -44.79
CA GLY A 44 49.33 -25.20 -43.57
C GLY A 44 48.73 -24.58 -42.31
N LYS A 45 48.31 -23.31 -42.37
CA LYS A 45 47.71 -22.55 -41.26
C LYS A 45 46.34 -23.10 -40.84
N PHE A 46 45.51 -23.50 -41.80
CA PHE A 46 44.15 -23.99 -41.53
C PHE A 46 44.12 -25.46 -41.13
N ASN A 47 45.10 -26.24 -41.58
CA ASN A 47 45.22 -27.63 -41.20
C ASN A 47 45.45 -27.76 -39.67
N ARG A 48 44.54 -28.44 -38.97
CA ARG A 48 44.52 -28.58 -37.49
C ARG A 48 44.39 -27.26 -36.72
N TRP A 49 43.84 -26.23 -37.35
CA TRP A 49 43.62 -24.93 -36.71
C TRP A 49 42.83 -25.03 -35.40
N GLY A 50 41.82 -25.91 -35.35
CA GLY A 50 41.00 -26.13 -34.15
C GLY A 50 41.79 -26.55 -32.91
N TRP A 51 43.01 -27.08 -33.10
CA TRP A 51 43.90 -27.51 -32.03
C TRP A 51 45.20 -26.69 -31.97
N ASP A 52 45.30 -25.56 -32.66
CA ASP A 52 46.55 -24.79 -32.79
C ASP A 52 47.75 -25.67 -33.21
N GLY A 53 47.49 -26.64 -34.09
CA GLY A 53 48.50 -27.61 -34.55
C GLY A 53 48.88 -28.71 -33.56
N ARG A 54 48.32 -28.72 -32.33
CA ARG A 54 48.63 -29.71 -31.29
C ARG A 54 48.21 -31.11 -31.72
N PRO A 55 49.13 -32.10 -31.70
CA PRO A 55 48.78 -33.50 -31.94
C PRO A 55 47.76 -34.08 -30.94
N ARG A 56 46.98 -35.08 -31.38
CA ARG A 56 45.90 -35.69 -30.60
C ARG A 56 46.36 -36.32 -29.28
N ASP A 57 47.53 -36.94 -29.27
CA ASP A 57 48.17 -37.52 -28.08
C ASP A 57 48.48 -36.44 -27.03
N VAL A 58 48.98 -35.27 -27.45
CA VAL A 58 49.23 -34.12 -26.55
C VAL A 58 47.93 -33.56 -25.97
N VAL A 59 46.86 -33.50 -26.77
CA VAL A 59 45.52 -33.10 -26.29
C VAL A 59 45.02 -34.08 -25.24
N ASN A 60 45.12 -35.39 -25.50
CA ASN A 60 44.69 -36.43 -24.58
C ASN A 60 45.51 -36.46 -23.28
N GLU A 61 46.82 -36.25 -23.36
CA GLU A 61 47.66 -36.08 -22.18
C GLU A 61 47.21 -34.88 -21.34
N THR A 62 46.89 -33.76 -22.00
CA THR A 62 46.40 -32.54 -21.33
C THR A 62 45.06 -32.78 -20.65
N ARG A 63 44.11 -33.45 -21.32
CA ARG A 63 42.81 -33.83 -20.72
C ARG A 63 43.00 -34.75 -19.51
N ALA A 64 43.88 -35.75 -19.61
CA ALA A 64 44.15 -36.68 -18.51
C ALA A 64 44.82 -36.01 -17.29
N ARG A 65 45.76 -35.08 -17.55
CA ARG A 65 46.50 -34.35 -16.51
C ARG A 65 45.64 -33.29 -15.83
N ASN A 66 44.82 -32.56 -16.58
CA ASN A 66 44.10 -31.38 -16.10
C ASN A 66 42.61 -31.64 -15.83
N LYS A 67 42.20 -32.90 -15.62
CA LYS A 67 40.86 -33.22 -15.12
C LYS A 67 40.69 -32.76 -13.67
N ASN A 68 39.48 -32.40 -13.31
CA ASN A 68 39.09 -31.95 -11.97
C ASN A 68 37.85 -32.73 -11.48
N PRO A 69 38.02 -33.99 -11.03
CA PRO A 69 36.90 -34.83 -10.60
C PRO A 69 36.20 -34.25 -9.37
N GLY A 70 34.87 -34.20 -9.41
CA GLY A 70 34.05 -33.70 -8.30
C GLY A 70 33.88 -32.18 -8.27
N ALA A 71 34.59 -31.43 -9.11
CA ALA A 71 34.40 -29.98 -9.22
C ALA A 71 32.98 -29.65 -9.67
N THR A 72 32.36 -28.71 -8.96
CA THR A 72 31.03 -28.17 -9.23
C THR A 72 31.13 -26.79 -9.87
N ILE A 73 30.00 -26.22 -10.30
CA ILE A 73 29.93 -24.86 -10.83
C ILE A 73 30.40 -23.80 -9.80
N LEU A 74 30.40 -24.13 -8.50
CA LEU A 74 30.88 -23.24 -7.44
C LEU A 74 32.41 -23.27 -7.30
N ASP A 75 33.04 -24.37 -7.75
CA ASP A 75 34.50 -24.53 -7.74
C ASP A 75 35.13 -24.01 -9.04
N ASP A 76 34.40 -24.16 -10.16
CA ASP A 76 34.81 -23.76 -11.49
C ASP A 76 33.59 -23.23 -12.27
N ALA A 77 33.38 -21.91 -12.19
CA ALA A 77 32.26 -21.21 -12.84
C ALA A 77 32.56 -20.80 -14.29
N ASN A 78 33.62 -21.32 -14.90
CA ASN A 78 33.96 -21.00 -16.29
C ASN A 78 32.93 -21.65 -17.23
N CYS A 79 32.47 -20.88 -18.24
CA CYS A 79 31.40 -21.17 -19.21
C CYS A 79 30.01 -20.59 -18.86
N PHE A 80 29.05 -20.81 -19.76
CA PHE A 80 27.74 -20.15 -19.76
C PHE A 80 26.97 -20.24 -18.45
N ARG A 81 27.00 -21.39 -17.73
CA ARG A 81 26.28 -21.57 -16.46
C ARG A 81 26.92 -20.86 -15.25
N GLY A 82 28.00 -20.09 -15.44
CA GLY A 82 28.65 -19.33 -14.37
C GLY A 82 27.72 -18.34 -13.67
N PHE A 83 26.62 -17.93 -14.31
CA PHE A 83 25.58 -17.12 -13.66
C PHE A 83 25.00 -17.77 -12.40
N GLU A 84 24.98 -19.11 -12.29
CA GLU A 84 24.45 -19.81 -11.11
C GLU A 84 25.30 -19.55 -9.87
N ALA A 85 26.63 -19.52 -10.03
CA ALA A 85 27.53 -19.17 -8.95
C ALA A 85 27.33 -17.70 -8.52
N ALA A 86 27.22 -16.78 -9.49
CA ALA A 86 26.93 -15.37 -9.20
C ALA A 86 25.58 -15.19 -8.50
N GLY A 87 24.53 -15.86 -8.97
CA GLY A 87 23.21 -15.86 -8.36
C GLY A 87 23.25 -16.37 -6.92
N LYS A 88 23.97 -17.47 -6.65
CA LYS A 88 24.16 -17.96 -5.28
C LYS A 88 24.84 -16.93 -4.38
N MET A 89 25.89 -16.26 -4.86
CA MET A 89 26.57 -15.22 -4.08
C MET A 89 25.63 -14.06 -3.73
N ILE A 90 24.77 -13.64 -4.68
CA ILE A 90 23.75 -12.60 -4.47
C ILE A 90 22.77 -13.06 -3.38
N HIS A 91 22.24 -14.27 -3.51
CA HIS A 91 21.28 -14.81 -2.54
C HIS A 91 21.89 -14.96 -1.14
N ASP A 92 23.11 -15.49 -1.03
CA ASP A 92 23.80 -15.64 0.26
C ASP A 92 24.02 -14.27 0.94
N ALA A 93 24.23 -13.21 0.16
CA ALA A 93 24.43 -11.86 0.68
C ALA A 93 23.13 -11.12 1.04
N LEU A 94 22.06 -11.32 0.27
CA LEU A 94 20.83 -10.51 0.37
C LEU A 94 19.62 -11.27 0.94
N GLY A 95 19.66 -12.60 0.97
CA GLY A 95 18.54 -13.47 1.33
C GLY A 95 17.50 -13.64 0.21
N PHE A 96 17.77 -13.13 -1.00
CA PHE A 96 16.92 -13.29 -2.18
C PHE A 96 17.74 -13.10 -3.47
N TYR A 97 17.22 -13.58 -4.61
CA TYR A 97 17.82 -13.34 -5.92
C TYR A 97 17.39 -11.99 -6.51
N VAL A 98 18.34 -11.23 -7.04
CA VAL A 98 18.05 -9.98 -7.77
C VAL A 98 17.78 -10.30 -9.24
N PRO A 99 16.81 -9.62 -9.90
CA PRO A 99 16.66 -9.62 -11.35
C PRO A 99 17.95 -9.30 -12.11
N VAL A 100 18.40 -10.19 -13.00
CA VAL A 100 19.64 -10.03 -13.78
C VAL A 100 19.37 -10.03 -15.29
N ILE A 101 20.04 -9.10 -15.96
CA ILE A 101 20.30 -9.09 -17.40
C ILE A 101 21.81 -9.16 -17.57
N SER A 102 22.34 -10.20 -18.23
CA SER A 102 23.78 -10.29 -18.50
C SER A 102 24.15 -9.73 -19.86
N THR A 103 25.33 -9.14 -19.96
CA THR A 103 25.94 -8.67 -21.22
C THR A 103 27.12 -9.55 -21.61
N GLU A 104 27.57 -9.42 -22.86
CA GLU A 104 28.78 -10.08 -23.38
C GLU A 104 28.73 -11.63 -23.30
N GLY A 105 27.54 -12.21 -23.40
CA GLY A 105 27.35 -13.65 -23.29
C GLY A 105 27.57 -14.42 -24.60
N GLY A 106 27.89 -15.70 -24.49
CA GLY A 106 28.01 -16.59 -25.65
C GLY A 106 29.45 -16.95 -26.02
N ALA A 107 29.56 -17.77 -27.05
CA ALA A 107 30.84 -18.24 -27.56
C ALA A 107 31.36 -17.31 -28.66
N VAL A 108 32.66 -17.34 -28.91
CA VAL A 108 33.31 -16.52 -29.95
C VAL A 108 34.14 -17.42 -30.84
N VAL A 109 33.95 -17.33 -32.17
CA VAL A 109 34.76 -18.10 -33.12
C VAL A 109 36.24 -17.75 -32.95
N GLY A 110 37.08 -18.78 -32.83
CA GLY A 110 38.53 -18.65 -32.65
C GLY A 110 39.00 -18.70 -31.19
N TRP A 111 38.12 -18.57 -30.20
CA TRP A 111 38.51 -18.73 -28.79
C TRP A 111 38.80 -20.18 -28.44
N GLY A 112 39.81 -20.40 -27.59
CA GLY A 112 40.28 -21.72 -27.19
C GLY A 112 41.21 -21.64 -25.99
N ASP A 113 40.80 -20.90 -24.95
CA ASP A 113 41.63 -20.59 -23.78
C ASP A 113 41.97 -21.85 -22.96
N ASP A 114 41.10 -22.86 -23.01
CA ASP A 114 41.34 -24.15 -22.39
C ASP A 114 41.80 -25.19 -23.41
N ASN A 115 43.08 -25.53 -23.30
CA ASN A 115 43.75 -26.46 -24.20
C ASN A 115 43.22 -27.91 -24.14
N ARG A 116 42.31 -28.24 -23.22
CA ARG A 116 41.57 -29.51 -23.21
C ARG A 116 40.51 -29.57 -24.32
N TYR A 117 40.03 -28.43 -24.80
CA TYR A 117 38.96 -28.33 -25.80
C TYR A 117 39.52 -27.73 -27.12
N ALA A 118 38.83 -28.01 -28.22
CA ALA A 118 39.15 -27.38 -29.50
C ALA A 118 38.72 -25.91 -29.48
N LYS A 119 39.37 -25.09 -30.31
CA LYS A 119 38.90 -23.75 -30.61
C LYS A 119 37.48 -23.78 -31.15
N MET A 120 36.71 -22.76 -30.78
CA MET A 120 35.37 -22.57 -31.29
C MET A 120 35.42 -22.32 -32.80
N ASN A 121 34.92 -23.26 -33.59
CA ASN A 121 34.76 -23.09 -35.03
C ASN A 121 33.33 -22.59 -35.33
N PRO A 122 33.00 -22.17 -36.56
CA PRO A 122 31.67 -21.64 -36.86
C PRO A 122 30.52 -22.63 -36.59
N THR A 123 30.77 -23.93 -36.68
CA THR A 123 29.78 -24.99 -36.39
C THR A 123 29.53 -25.12 -34.89
N THR A 124 30.59 -25.28 -34.10
CA THR A 124 30.47 -25.40 -32.63
C THR A 124 29.98 -24.08 -32.00
N HIS A 125 30.32 -22.94 -32.60
CA HIS A 125 29.75 -21.64 -32.22
C HIS A 125 28.23 -21.62 -32.41
N LYS A 126 27.73 -22.02 -33.59
CA LYS A 126 26.29 -22.11 -33.87
C LYS A 126 25.59 -23.02 -32.85
N GLU A 127 26.16 -24.16 -32.54
CA GLU A 127 25.60 -25.10 -31.57
C GLU A 127 25.54 -24.52 -30.15
N ALA A 128 26.62 -23.86 -29.71
CA ALA A 128 26.65 -23.17 -28.42
C ALA A 128 25.57 -22.08 -28.34
N MET A 129 25.42 -21.27 -29.39
CA MET A 129 24.42 -20.20 -29.41
C MET A 129 22.97 -20.72 -29.40
N LEU A 130 22.68 -21.81 -30.12
CA LEU A 130 21.39 -22.48 -30.05
C LEU A 130 21.14 -23.08 -28.65
N GLY A 131 22.16 -23.70 -28.05
CA GLY A 131 22.08 -24.26 -26.69
C GLY A 131 21.75 -23.19 -25.65
N ILE A 132 22.42 -22.05 -25.70
CA ILE A 132 22.15 -20.88 -24.84
C ILE A 132 20.73 -20.38 -25.05
N THR A 133 20.31 -20.18 -26.30
CA THR A 133 18.97 -19.65 -26.63
C THR A 133 17.87 -20.57 -26.10
N ARG A 134 17.98 -21.87 -26.36
CA ARG A 134 17.01 -22.87 -25.88
C ARG A 134 17.00 -22.99 -24.36
N PHE A 135 18.15 -22.87 -23.71
CA PHE A 135 18.24 -22.81 -22.26
C PHE A 135 17.47 -21.59 -21.71
N MET A 136 17.69 -20.40 -22.28
CA MET A 136 16.97 -19.19 -21.86
C MET A 136 15.45 -19.33 -22.06
N GLN A 137 15.02 -19.93 -23.17
CA GLN A 137 13.61 -20.17 -23.45
C GLN A 137 12.95 -21.15 -22.46
N ASN A 138 13.67 -22.19 -22.01
CA ASN A 138 13.05 -23.34 -21.34
C ASN A 138 13.49 -23.61 -19.89
N GLN A 139 14.65 -23.13 -19.47
CA GLN A 139 15.33 -23.63 -18.26
C GLN A 139 15.90 -22.54 -17.35
N ALA A 140 16.07 -21.30 -17.83
CA ALA A 140 16.58 -20.21 -17.00
C ALA A 140 15.73 -20.01 -15.70
N PRO A 141 16.35 -19.68 -14.57
CA PRO A 141 15.57 -19.33 -13.38
C PRO A 141 14.88 -17.98 -13.57
N ASP A 142 13.76 -17.75 -12.88
CA ASP A 142 12.93 -16.54 -13.02
C ASP A 142 13.69 -15.23 -12.81
N TRP A 143 14.76 -15.26 -12.01
CA TRP A 143 15.59 -14.09 -11.74
C TRP A 143 16.58 -13.76 -12.87
N TYR A 144 16.84 -14.68 -13.81
CA TYR A 144 17.77 -14.49 -14.92
C TYR A 144 17.01 -14.28 -16.24
N PHE A 145 16.71 -13.01 -16.53
CA PHE A 145 15.75 -12.63 -17.57
C PHE A 145 16.29 -12.75 -18.99
N THR A 146 17.55 -12.37 -19.20
CA THR A 146 18.12 -12.34 -20.55
C THR A 146 19.64 -12.40 -20.54
N CYS A 147 20.18 -12.91 -21.65
CA CYS A 147 21.59 -12.96 -21.95
C CYS A 147 21.85 -12.23 -23.28
N CYS A 148 22.45 -11.04 -23.21
CA CYS A 148 22.81 -10.26 -24.38
C CYS A 148 24.14 -10.76 -24.95
N THR A 149 24.14 -11.17 -26.22
CA THR A 149 25.24 -11.93 -26.83
C THR A 149 26.39 -11.06 -27.34
N TRP A 150 27.61 -11.61 -27.30
CA TRP A 150 28.83 -11.07 -27.92
C TRP A 150 29.08 -11.73 -29.29
N LEU A 151 29.33 -11.03 -30.41
CA LEU A 151 29.02 -9.64 -30.78
C LEU A 151 28.41 -9.70 -32.20
N ILE A 152 27.36 -8.92 -32.47
CA ILE A 152 26.60 -9.09 -33.73
C ILE A 152 27.37 -8.61 -34.98
N ALA A 153 28.00 -7.43 -34.94
CA ALA A 153 28.74 -6.85 -36.06
C ALA A 153 29.70 -5.75 -35.59
N SER A 154 30.85 -5.63 -36.24
CA SER A 154 31.83 -4.55 -36.04
C SER A 154 32.01 -3.72 -37.31
N LYS A 155 32.69 -4.29 -38.32
CA LYS A 155 32.98 -3.60 -39.59
C LYS A 155 31.73 -3.18 -40.35
N PRO A 156 30.65 -3.98 -40.42
CA PRO A 156 29.39 -3.52 -41.02
C PRO A 156 28.75 -2.33 -40.29
N LEU A 157 29.11 -2.09 -39.02
CA LEU A 157 28.63 -0.98 -38.20
C LEU A 157 29.63 0.19 -38.11
N GLY A 158 30.70 0.16 -38.90
CA GLY A 158 31.68 1.24 -39.00
C GLY A 158 32.88 1.16 -38.05
N ASP A 159 33.05 0.06 -37.30
CA ASP A 159 34.27 -0.21 -36.52
C ASP A 159 35.21 -1.15 -37.28
N PHE A 160 36.36 -0.61 -37.68
CA PHE A 160 37.36 -1.28 -38.51
C PHE A 160 38.46 -1.99 -37.72
N ASN A 161 38.30 -2.17 -36.39
CA ASN A 161 39.24 -2.95 -35.61
C ASN A 161 39.18 -4.44 -36.05
N PRO A 162 40.28 -5.00 -36.58
CA PRO A 162 40.30 -6.37 -37.08
C PRO A 162 40.02 -7.41 -35.99
N THR A 163 40.31 -7.10 -34.72
CA THR A 163 40.00 -7.97 -33.59
C THR A 163 38.49 -8.12 -33.40
N TRP A 164 37.73 -7.02 -33.46
CA TRP A 164 36.28 -7.06 -33.30
C TRP A 164 35.55 -7.64 -34.50
N ASP A 165 36.07 -7.42 -35.71
CA ASP A 165 35.53 -8.04 -36.93
C ASP A 165 35.63 -9.57 -36.87
N GLN A 166 36.72 -10.13 -36.35
CA GLN A 166 36.88 -11.58 -36.20
C GLN A 166 35.92 -12.20 -35.16
N MET A 167 35.50 -11.42 -34.15
CA MET A 167 34.58 -11.88 -33.10
C MET A 167 33.10 -11.67 -33.46
N SER A 168 32.83 -10.98 -34.57
CA SER A 168 31.50 -10.59 -35.00
C SER A 168 30.73 -11.72 -35.68
N TRP A 169 29.40 -11.71 -35.59
CA TRP A 169 28.56 -12.67 -36.30
C TRP A 169 28.43 -12.35 -37.79
N TYR A 170 28.30 -11.07 -38.13
CA TYR A 170 28.41 -10.58 -39.51
C TYR A 170 29.86 -10.14 -39.75
N THR A 171 30.60 -10.96 -40.50
CA THR A 171 32.04 -10.80 -40.74
C THR A 171 32.49 -11.55 -41.98
N ASP A 172 33.51 -11.00 -42.66
CA ASP A 172 34.21 -11.67 -43.75
C ASP A 172 35.46 -12.44 -43.29
N ALA A 173 35.85 -12.29 -42.02
CA ALA A 173 37.13 -12.79 -41.50
C ALA A 173 37.29 -14.31 -41.63
N TRP A 174 36.18 -15.04 -41.65
CA TRP A 174 36.13 -16.50 -41.69
C TRP A 174 35.76 -17.06 -43.07
N ASN A 175 35.53 -16.21 -44.07
CA ASN A 175 35.09 -16.63 -45.42
C ASN A 175 36.10 -17.58 -46.08
N LEU A 176 37.38 -17.20 -46.09
CA LEU A 176 38.42 -18.00 -46.73
C LEU A 176 38.63 -19.35 -46.03
N GLN A 177 38.65 -19.35 -44.70
CA GLN A 177 38.98 -20.54 -43.91
C GLN A 177 37.83 -21.56 -43.87
N PHE A 178 36.59 -21.10 -43.74
CA PHE A 178 35.42 -21.96 -43.52
C PHE A 178 34.42 -21.94 -44.67
N GLY A 179 34.76 -21.31 -45.81
CA GLY A 179 33.88 -21.23 -46.97
C GLY A 179 32.62 -20.42 -46.72
N LEU A 180 32.71 -19.43 -45.83
CA LEU A 180 31.57 -18.59 -45.42
C LEU A 180 31.42 -17.38 -46.36
N SER A 181 30.30 -16.67 -46.21
CA SER A 181 30.01 -15.44 -46.95
C SER A 181 29.38 -14.40 -46.04
N GLY A 182 30.24 -13.58 -45.41
CA GLY A 182 29.84 -12.36 -44.70
C GLY A 182 29.12 -12.57 -43.37
N GLN A 183 28.88 -13.82 -42.95
CA GLN A 183 28.31 -14.15 -41.65
C GLN A 183 28.62 -15.57 -41.19
N VAL A 184 28.60 -15.79 -39.87
CA VAL A 184 28.70 -17.12 -39.26
C VAL A 184 27.35 -17.86 -39.31
N PRO A 185 27.34 -19.21 -39.32
CA PRO A 185 26.11 -20.00 -39.42
C PRO A 185 25.08 -19.77 -38.30
N ALA A 186 25.53 -19.30 -37.12
CA ALA A 186 24.65 -18.98 -36.00
C ALA A 186 23.58 -17.95 -36.35
N VAL A 187 23.87 -16.99 -37.25
CA VAL A 187 22.92 -15.94 -37.63
C VAL A 187 21.64 -16.53 -38.22
N GLN A 188 21.77 -17.41 -39.20
CA GLN A 188 20.59 -18.02 -39.84
C GLN A 188 19.92 -19.01 -38.90
N ALA A 189 20.71 -19.83 -38.19
CA ALA A 189 20.16 -20.80 -37.25
C ALA A 189 19.31 -20.16 -36.15
N LEU A 190 19.72 -19.01 -35.60
CA LEU A 190 18.94 -18.28 -34.60
C LEU A 190 17.71 -17.59 -35.19
N LYS A 191 17.73 -17.16 -36.46
CA LYS A 191 16.53 -16.64 -37.15
C LYS A 191 15.49 -17.75 -37.37
N ASP A 192 15.95 -18.96 -37.62
CA ASP A 192 15.09 -20.12 -37.87
C ASP A 192 14.60 -20.78 -36.57
N GLU A 193 15.23 -20.50 -35.43
CA GLU A 193 14.82 -21.02 -34.12
C GLU A 193 13.51 -20.36 -33.66
N PRO A 194 12.44 -21.13 -33.40
CA PRO A 194 11.15 -20.56 -33.03
C PRO A 194 11.23 -19.84 -31.68
N SER A 195 10.58 -18.68 -31.57
CA SER A 195 10.38 -18.02 -30.30
C SER A 195 9.39 -18.79 -29.44
N GLN A 196 9.74 -19.02 -28.17
CA GLN A 196 8.87 -19.69 -27.20
C GLN A 196 8.61 -18.76 -26.02
N VAL A 197 7.34 -18.67 -25.60
CA VAL A 197 7.00 -18.06 -24.31
C VAL A 197 7.37 -19.07 -23.23
N ARG A 198 8.14 -18.62 -22.25
CA ARG A 198 8.58 -19.47 -21.14
C ARG A 198 7.38 -20.14 -20.49
N PRO A 199 7.42 -21.45 -20.16
CA PRO A 199 6.27 -22.17 -19.63
C PRO A 199 5.57 -21.49 -18.45
N GLU A 200 6.31 -20.87 -17.54
CA GLU A 200 5.80 -20.14 -16.38
C GLU A 200 5.13 -18.80 -16.73
N LEU A 201 5.40 -18.26 -17.93
CA LEU A 201 4.81 -17.03 -18.45
C LEU A 201 3.70 -17.31 -19.48
N GLN A 202 3.38 -18.58 -19.75
CA GLN A 202 2.27 -18.93 -20.62
C GLN A 202 0.96 -18.56 -19.93
N THR A 203 0.34 -17.46 -20.38
CA THR A 203 -1.01 -17.11 -19.97
C THR A 203 -1.95 -18.13 -20.59
N GLY A 204 -2.52 -19.02 -19.79
CA GLY A 204 -3.51 -19.96 -20.31
C GLY A 204 -4.77 -19.25 -20.82
N THR A 205 -5.62 -19.95 -21.54
CA THR A 205 -6.82 -19.40 -22.22
C THR A 205 -8.11 -19.55 -21.40
N CYS A 206 -8.03 -20.22 -20.25
CA CYS A 206 -9.18 -20.54 -19.41
C CYS A 206 -9.54 -19.37 -18.47
N GLY A 207 -10.69 -19.46 -17.82
CA GLY A 207 -11.11 -18.49 -16.81
C GLY A 207 -12.21 -18.99 -15.90
N ILE A 208 -12.27 -18.42 -14.70
CA ILE A 208 -13.31 -18.67 -13.70
C ILE A 208 -13.97 -17.33 -13.37
N HIS A 209 -15.29 -17.25 -13.52
CA HIS A 209 -16.07 -16.08 -13.13
C HIS A 209 -17.30 -16.50 -12.33
N GLY A 210 -18.01 -15.53 -11.78
CA GLY A 210 -19.28 -15.80 -11.10
C GLY A 210 -19.62 -14.71 -10.11
N THR A 211 -20.53 -15.00 -9.20
CA THR A 211 -20.93 -14.07 -8.14
C THR A 211 -20.58 -14.61 -6.76
N ILE A 212 -20.22 -13.73 -5.84
CA ILE A 212 -20.07 -14.05 -4.43
C ILE A 212 -21.18 -13.38 -3.61
N ARG A 213 -21.86 -14.17 -2.80
CA ARG A 213 -22.97 -13.73 -1.95
C ARG A 213 -22.69 -14.04 -0.48
N ARG A 214 -23.23 -13.21 0.41
CA ARG A 214 -23.29 -13.48 1.85
C ARG A 214 -24.29 -14.62 2.11
N ALA A 215 -24.20 -15.26 3.27
CA ALA A 215 -25.19 -16.26 3.71
C ALA A 215 -26.64 -15.72 3.73
N THR A 216 -26.81 -14.40 3.87
CA THR A 216 -28.09 -13.68 3.79
C THR A 216 -28.64 -13.52 2.36
N GLY A 217 -27.86 -13.90 1.33
CA GLY A 217 -28.20 -13.76 -0.09
C GLY A 217 -27.79 -12.43 -0.73
N GLN A 218 -27.36 -11.45 0.06
CA GLN A 218 -26.84 -10.16 -0.43
C GLN A 218 -25.50 -10.33 -1.16
N ALA A 219 -25.18 -9.43 -2.09
CA ALA A 219 -23.88 -9.43 -2.75
C ALA A 219 -22.74 -9.11 -1.76
N ALA A 220 -21.63 -9.83 -1.87
CA ALA A 220 -20.43 -9.58 -1.07
C ALA A 220 -19.38 -8.84 -1.91
N GLY A 221 -19.52 -7.52 -2.04
CA GLY A 221 -18.59 -6.69 -2.82
C GLY A 221 -17.34 -6.27 -2.05
N GLY A 222 -16.25 -6.02 -2.77
CA GLY A 222 -14.96 -5.60 -2.21
C GLY A 222 -14.15 -6.72 -1.56
N LEU A 223 -14.59 -7.97 -1.66
CA LEU A 223 -13.92 -9.10 -1.02
C LEU A 223 -12.71 -9.54 -1.83
N SER A 224 -11.54 -9.63 -1.18
CA SER A 224 -10.33 -10.17 -1.80
C SER A 224 -10.43 -11.69 -1.93
N LEU A 225 -10.32 -12.18 -3.16
CA LEU A 225 -10.35 -13.59 -3.53
C LEU A 225 -8.98 -14.01 -4.02
N ARG A 226 -8.48 -15.15 -3.54
CA ARG A 226 -7.23 -15.75 -3.99
C ARG A 226 -7.51 -17.10 -4.66
N LEU A 227 -7.03 -17.25 -5.89
CA LEU A 227 -7.05 -18.48 -6.67
C LEU A 227 -5.66 -19.11 -6.67
N VAL A 228 -5.57 -20.36 -6.22
CA VAL A 228 -4.31 -21.12 -6.21
C VAL A 228 -4.47 -22.39 -7.06
N GLY A 229 -3.48 -22.67 -7.90
CA GLY A 229 -3.28 -23.91 -8.65
C GLY A 229 -1.84 -24.41 -8.49
N SER A 230 -1.41 -25.38 -9.31
CA SER A 230 -0.05 -25.96 -9.22
C SER A 230 1.08 -24.95 -9.52
N THR A 231 0.86 -24.07 -10.49
CA THR A 231 1.80 -23.01 -10.92
C THR A 231 1.18 -21.62 -10.91
N THR A 232 -0.04 -21.49 -10.36
CA THR A 232 -0.83 -20.26 -10.40
C THR A 232 -1.12 -19.77 -8.99
N ASP A 233 -0.90 -18.49 -8.75
CA ASP A 233 -1.36 -17.77 -7.56
C ASP A 233 -1.84 -16.38 -7.99
N LYS A 234 -3.16 -16.19 -8.01
CA LYS A 234 -3.78 -14.94 -8.47
C LYS A 234 -4.71 -14.39 -7.40
N THR A 235 -4.82 -13.07 -7.34
CA THR A 235 -5.81 -12.39 -6.51
C THR A 235 -6.71 -11.50 -7.37
N THR A 236 -7.97 -11.37 -6.96
CA THR A 236 -8.95 -10.44 -7.53
C THR A 236 -9.86 -9.94 -6.43
N ALA A 237 -10.59 -8.86 -6.65
CA ALA A 237 -11.61 -8.37 -5.73
C ALA A 237 -13.00 -8.53 -6.36
N SER A 238 -14.00 -8.90 -5.57
CA SER A 238 -15.38 -8.87 -6.04
C SER A 238 -15.86 -7.42 -6.24
N ALA A 239 -16.63 -7.19 -7.29
CA ALA A 239 -17.30 -5.92 -7.56
C ALA A 239 -18.45 -5.68 -6.56
N ALA A 240 -19.01 -4.47 -6.53
CA ALA A 240 -20.12 -4.10 -5.63
C ALA A 240 -21.36 -4.99 -5.79
N ASP A 241 -21.61 -5.53 -6.99
CA ASP A 241 -22.68 -6.49 -7.28
C ASP A 241 -22.30 -7.96 -6.99
N GLY A 242 -21.12 -8.19 -6.42
CA GLY A 242 -20.58 -9.50 -6.07
C GLY A 242 -19.89 -10.22 -7.22
N LYS A 243 -19.79 -9.66 -8.42
CA LYS A 243 -19.11 -10.35 -9.54
C LYS A 243 -17.60 -10.42 -9.35
N TYR A 244 -16.99 -11.51 -9.81
CA TYR A 244 -15.54 -11.66 -9.86
C TYR A 244 -15.09 -12.38 -11.14
N LEU A 245 -13.81 -12.22 -11.50
CA LEU A 245 -13.17 -12.88 -12.63
C LEU A 245 -11.71 -13.22 -12.31
N PHE A 246 -11.34 -14.46 -12.57
CA PHE A 246 -9.97 -14.91 -12.80
C PHE A 246 -9.85 -15.29 -14.27
N ASP A 247 -9.07 -14.53 -15.04
CA ASP A 247 -8.81 -14.81 -16.45
C ASP A 247 -7.42 -15.42 -16.63
N LYS A 248 -7.13 -15.80 -17.88
CA LYS A 248 -5.79 -16.21 -18.32
C LYS A 248 -5.22 -17.37 -17.49
N LEU A 249 -6.02 -18.39 -17.30
CA LEU A 249 -5.69 -19.58 -16.51
C LEU A 249 -5.32 -20.73 -17.45
N GLY A 250 -4.34 -21.55 -17.05
CA GLY A 250 -4.07 -22.83 -17.72
C GLY A 250 -5.16 -23.85 -17.44
N ALA A 251 -5.16 -24.95 -18.20
CA ALA A 251 -5.90 -26.14 -17.78
C ALA A 251 -5.29 -26.68 -16.47
N GLY A 252 -6.11 -27.13 -15.53
CA GLY A 252 -5.64 -27.57 -14.23
C GLY A 252 -6.70 -27.60 -13.15
N VAL A 253 -6.26 -27.83 -11.92
CA VAL A 253 -7.09 -27.88 -10.72
C VAL A 253 -6.81 -26.66 -9.86
N TYR A 254 -7.87 -25.98 -9.44
CA TYR A 254 -7.80 -24.73 -8.71
C TYR A 254 -8.63 -24.72 -7.43
N ARG A 255 -8.25 -23.83 -6.51
CA ARG A 255 -8.95 -23.52 -5.27
C ARG A 255 -9.15 -22.01 -5.15
N ILE A 256 -10.34 -21.58 -4.73
CA ILE A 256 -10.64 -20.18 -4.39
C ILE A 256 -10.78 -20.04 -2.88
N SER A 257 -10.13 -19.03 -2.32
CA SER A 257 -10.17 -18.68 -0.90
C SER A 257 -10.37 -17.18 -0.69
N SER A 258 -10.84 -16.79 0.50
CA SER A 258 -10.88 -15.41 0.97
C SER A 258 -10.60 -15.36 2.47
N GLY A 259 -9.75 -14.43 2.92
CA GLY A 259 -9.39 -14.30 4.33
C GLY A 259 -8.84 -15.58 4.98
N GLY A 260 -8.25 -16.48 4.19
CA GLY A 260 -7.79 -17.81 4.63
C GLY A 260 -8.87 -18.91 4.63
N ALA A 261 -10.16 -18.56 4.50
CA ALA A 261 -11.23 -19.53 4.35
C ALA A 261 -11.32 -20.03 2.91
N VAL A 262 -11.41 -21.35 2.72
CA VAL A 262 -11.63 -21.96 1.40
C VAL A 262 -13.10 -21.83 1.03
N LEU A 263 -13.39 -21.11 -0.06
CA LEU A 263 -14.76 -20.91 -0.56
C LEU A 263 -15.15 -22.01 -1.55
N ARG A 264 -14.18 -22.45 -2.37
CA ARG A 264 -14.37 -23.55 -3.32
C ARG A 264 -13.04 -24.25 -3.56
N ASP A 265 -13.08 -25.57 -3.64
CA ASP A 265 -11.92 -26.41 -3.92
C ASP A 265 -12.20 -27.35 -5.09
N ASN A 266 -11.14 -27.96 -5.62
CA ASN A 266 -11.17 -28.93 -6.72
C ASN A 266 -11.95 -28.42 -7.95
N ILE A 267 -11.65 -27.19 -8.37
CA ILE A 267 -12.18 -26.60 -9.61
C ILE A 267 -11.33 -27.10 -10.77
N GLU A 268 -11.89 -28.00 -11.57
CA GLU A 268 -11.21 -28.57 -12.74
C GLU A 268 -11.51 -27.74 -13.99
N LEU A 269 -10.46 -27.23 -14.63
CA LEU A 269 -10.51 -26.55 -15.93
C LEU A 269 -9.79 -27.38 -16.99
N GLY A 270 -10.49 -27.71 -18.07
CA GLY A 270 -9.90 -28.16 -19.34
C GLY A 270 -9.41 -26.99 -20.20
N GLU A 271 -8.70 -27.29 -21.30
CA GLU A 271 -8.22 -26.26 -22.23
C GLU A 271 -9.36 -25.38 -22.77
N ASP A 272 -9.09 -24.08 -22.93
CA ASP A 272 -10.03 -23.06 -23.40
C ASP A 272 -11.36 -22.94 -22.61
N GLN A 273 -11.42 -23.47 -21.39
CA GLN A 273 -12.65 -23.50 -20.61
C GLN A 273 -12.89 -22.20 -19.84
N MET A 274 -14.11 -21.66 -19.97
CA MET A 274 -14.64 -20.63 -19.06
C MET A 274 -15.68 -21.26 -18.14
N GLN A 275 -15.49 -21.16 -16.83
CA GLN A 275 -16.40 -21.74 -15.86
C GLN A 275 -17.05 -20.67 -14.98
N GLU A 276 -18.38 -20.72 -14.89
CA GLU A 276 -19.15 -19.91 -13.95
C GLU A 276 -19.30 -20.65 -12.62
N ILE A 277 -18.91 -20.02 -11.52
CA ILE A 277 -18.96 -20.56 -10.16
C ILE A 277 -19.50 -19.48 -9.23
N ASP A 278 -20.67 -19.72 -8.66
CA ASP A 278 -21.18 -18.88 -7.59
C ASP A 278 -20.62 -19.34 -6.23
N LEU A 279 -20.19 -18.36 -5.43
CA LEU A 279 -19.60 -18.56 -4.12
C LEU A 279 -20.50 -18.00 -3.04
N THR A 280 -20.50 -18.64 -1.87
CA THR A 280 -21.12 -18.10 -0.67
C THR A 280 -20.05 -17.89 0.39
N VAL A 281 -20.02 -16.69 0.97
CA VAL A 281 -19.16 -16.34 2.10
C VAL A 281 -20.01 -16.19 3.35
N THR A 282 -19.59 -16.85 4.42
CA THR A 282 -20.30 -16.86 5.71
C THR A 282 -19.65 -15.94 6.74
N GLN A 283 -18.37 -15.61 6.57
CA GLN A 283 -17.60 -14.79 7.50
C GLN A 283 -16.65 -13.88 6.73
N SER A 284 -16.47 -12.67 7.24
CA SER A 284 -15.51 -11.70 6.73
C SER A 284 -15.04 -10.81 7.89
N SER A 285 -13.96 -10.10 7.67
CA SER A 285 -13.39 -9.11 8.57
C SER A 285 -13.20 -7.79 7.85
N GLN A 286 -14.17 -7.37 7.06
CA GLN A 286 -14.15 -6.14 6.26
C GLN A 286 -15.05 -5.05 6.82
N SER A 287 -15.75 -5.30 7.94
CA SER A 287 -16.55 -4.26 8.56
C SER A 287 -15.68 -3.10 9.07
N ARG A 288 -16.31 -1.94 9.22
CA ARG A 288 -15.68 -0.70 9.66
C ARG A 288 -16.60 0.05 10.61
N ILE A 289 -16.04 0.64 11.65
CA ILE A 289 -16.73 1.62 12.49
C ILE A 289 -16.09 2.99 12.20
N GLU A 290 -16.92 3.96 11.86
CA GLU A 290 -16.49 5.34 11.59
C GLU A 290 -17.40 6.35 12.29
N GLY A 291 -16.98 7.60 12.36
CA GLY A 291 -17.84 8.66 12.85
C GLY A 291 -17.08 9.92 13.19
N THR A 292 -17.72 10.82 13.92
CA THR A 292 -17.14 12.09 14.37
C THR A 292 -17.21 12.25 15.88
N VAL A 293 -16.18 12.87 16.46
CA VAL A 293 -16.17 13.31 17.86
C VAL A 293 -16.32 14.82 17.92
N ARG A 294 -17.31 15.29 18.67
CA ARG A 294 -17.59 16.72 18.90
C ARG A 294 -17.71 17.02 20.39
N ASP A 295 -17.54 18.27 20.77
CA ASP A 295 -17.93 18.71 22.11
C ASP A 295 -19.44 19.02 22.20
N SER A 296 -19.93 19.28 23.41
CA SER A 296 -21.34 19.68 23.64
C SER A 296 -21.73 21.01 22.97
N GLY A 297 -20.78 21.79 22.46
CA GLY A 297 -21.01 22.98 21.64
C GLY A 297 -21.02 22.69 20.13
N GLY A 298 -20.88 21.43 19.73
CA GLY A 298 -20.87 20.97 18.33
C GLY A 298 -19.51 21.12 17.64
N GLN A 299 -18.47 21.59 18.33
CA GLN A 299 -17.15 21.77 17.73
C GLN A 299 -16.41 20.44 17.59
N PRO A 300 -15.78 20.16 16.43
CA PRO A 300 -15.04 18.92 16.23
C PRO A 300 -13.81 18.85 17.15
N LYS A 301 -13.55 17.67 17.70
CA LYS A 301 -12.37 17.41 18.53
C LYS A 301 -11.28 16.83 17.65
N ASN A 302 -10.18 17.58 17.44
CA ASN A 302 -9.00 17.10 16.73
C ASN A 302 -8.05 16.39 17.70
N GLY A 303 -7.42 15.30 17.26
CA GLY A 303 -6.43 14.53 18.02
C GLY A 303 -6.96 13.81 19.27
N MET A 304 -8.29 13.65 19.41
CA MET A 304 -8.89 12.86 20.48
C MET A 304 -8.68 11.36 20.23
N ASP A 305 -8.33 10.63 21.29
CA ASP A 305 -8.27 9.17 21.28
C ASP A 305 -9.68 8.59 21.19
N VAL A 306 -9.89 7.69 20.22
CA VAL A 306 -11.11 6.90 20.08
C VAL A 306 -10.71 5.43 20.09
N THR A 307 -11.23 4.69 21.04
CA THR A 307 -10.91 3.29 21.26
C THR A 307 -12.11 2.42 20.91
N VAL A 308 -11.86 1.35 20.16
CA VAL A 308 -12.85 0.34 19.76
C VAL A 308 -12.43 -0.99 20.36
N GLY A 309 -13.40 -1.71 20.93
CA GLY A 309 -13.17 -3.03 21.49
C GLY A 309 -14.40 -3.93 21.42
N ARG A 310 -14.24 -5.15 21.92
CA ARG A 310 -15.28 -6.18 21.99
C ARG A 310 -15.15 -6.91 23.32
N ALA A 311 -16.26 -7.21 24.00
CA ALA A 311 -16.22 -7.79 25.34
C ALA A 311 -15.21 -7.04 26.25
N ALA A 312 -14.32 -7.75 26.95
CA ALA A 312 -13.27 -7.13 27.78
C ALA A 312 -11.98 -6.76 27.01
N GLU A 313 -11.93 -6.96 25.68
CA GLU A 313 -10.73 -6.78 24.86
C GLU A 313 -10.77 -5.44 24.11
N GLN A 314 -9.75 -4.60 24.32
CA GLN A 314 -9.48 -3.44 23.48
C GLN A 314 -8.78 -3.88 22.20
N LEU A 315 -9.34 -3.52 21.04
CA LEU A 315 -8.83 -3.94 19.73
C LEU A 315 -7.98 -2.87 19.05
N ALA A 316 -8.40 -1.61 19.11
CA ALA A 316 -7.74 -0.51 18.44
C ALA A 316 -8.00 0.82 19.13
N THR A 317 -7.02 1.73 19.02
CA THR A 317 -7.16 3.15 19.38
C THR A 317 -6.68 3.99 18.19
N VAL A 318 -7.48 4.97 17.79
CA VAL A 318 -7.21 5.89 16.68
C VAL A 318 -7.40 7.33 17.12
N HIS A 319 -6.77 8.27 16.41
CA HIS A 319 -6.92 9.70 16.67
C HIS A 319 -7.87 10.35 15.66
N THR A 320 -8.78 11.17 16.14
CA THR A 320 -9.65 12.00 15.28
C THR A 320 -8.85 13.02 14.49
N ASN A 321 -9.25 13.30 13.25
CA ASN A 321 -8.64 14.36 12.43
C ASN A 321 -9.17 15.77 12.76
N ALA A 322 -8.75 16.81 12.00
CA ALA A 322 -9.17 18.20 12.20
C ALA A 322 -10.69 18.45 12.10
N ALA A 323 -11.42 17.57 11.39
CA ALA A 323 -12.88 17.60 11.30
C ALA A 323 -13.57 16.74 12.37
N GLY A 324 -12.81 16.15 13.30
CA GLY A 324 -13.29 15.26 14.35
C GLY A 324 -13.53 13.83 13.87
N HIS A 325 -13.20 13.48 12.63
CA HIS A 325 -13.52 12.17 12.07
C HIS A 325 -12.52 11.08 12.49
N TYR A 326 -13.02 9.89 12.78
CA TYR A 326 -12.25 8.69 13.08
C TYR A 326 -12.77 7.47 12.29
N ALA A 327 -11.93 6.44 12.16
CA ALA A 327 -12.28 5.19 11.50
C ALA A 327 -11.45 4.01 12.01
N VAL A 328 -12.09 2.87 12.25
CA VAL A 328 -11.44 1.58 12.55
C VAL A 328 -11.96 0.53 11.58
N GLU A 329 -11.04 -0.08 10.85
CA GLU A 329 -11.32 -0.99 9.74
C GLU A 329 -10.95 -2.43 10.08
N ASN A 330 -11.24 -3.35 9.15
CA ASN A 330 -10.91 -4.77 9.23
C ASN A 330 -11.55 -5.50 10.42
N LEU A 331 -12.78 -5.11 10.77
CA LEU A 331 -13.50 -5.67 11.92
C LEU A 331 -14.26 -6.95 11.48
N PRO A 332 -14.05 -8.08 12.18
CA PRO A 332 -14.88 -9.27 12.05
C PRO A 332 -16.36 -9.02 12.36
N ALA A 333 -17.21 -9.99 12.02
CA ALA A 333 -18.55 -10.05 12.57
C ALA A 333 -18.51 -10.15 14.10
N GLY A 334 -19.32 -9.37 14.79
CA GLY A 334 -19.33 -9.32 16.24
C GLY A 334 -20.05 -8.09 16.79
N SER A 335 -20.10 -8.01 18.11
CA SER A 335 -20.59 -6.83 18.82
C SER A 335 -19.44 -6.04 19.42
N TYR A 336 -19.52 -4.72 19.27
CA TYR A 336 -18.44 -3.80 19.57
C TYR A 336 -18.91 -2.68 20.48
N TRP A 337 -17.96 -2.10 21.19
CA TRP A 337 -18.09 -0.83 21.86
C TRP A 337 -17.05 0.16 21.34
N VAL A 338 -17.36 1.44 21.44
CA VAL A 338 -16.49 2.55 21.08
C VAL A 338 -16.53 3.56 22.22
N TYR A 339 -15.39 4.09 22.64
CA TYR A 339 -15.33 5.26 23.51
C TYR A 339 -14.33 6.29 23.02
N ALA A 340 -14.51 7.56 23.40
CA ALA A 340 -13.57 8.63 23.15
C ALA A 340 -13.07 9.25 24.47
N GLY A 341 -11.80 9.68 24.50
CA GLY A 341 -11.17 10.21 25.71
C GLY A 341 -11.04 9.15 26.81
N ASP A 342 -11.13 9.58 28.07
CA ASP A 342 -11.15 8.69 29.25
C ASP A 342 -12.59 8.27 29.57
N TRP A 343 -13.27 7.64 28.60
CA TRP A 343 -14.71 7.31 28.66
C TRP A 343 -15.65 8.52 28.75
N ASP A 344 -15.18 9.69 28.31
CA ASP A 344 -15.94 10.94 28.25
C ASP A 344 -17.19 10.84 27.35
N ALA A 345 -17.16 9.94 26.36
CA ALA A 345 -18.30 9.53 25.57
C ALA A 345 -18.12 8.07 25.12
N ALA A 346 -19.16 7.25 25.22
CA ALA A 346 -19.08 5.85 24.79
C ALA A 346 -20.41 5.29 24.27
N VAL A 347 -20.33 4.32 23.35
CA VAL A 347 -21.46 3.59 22.77
C VAL A 347 -21.11 2.11 22.73
N ALA A 348 -21.99 1.26 23.23
CA ALA A 348 -21.81 -0.20 23.16
C ALA A 348 -22.94 -0.86 22.36
N GLY A 349 -22.79 -2.17 22.07
CA GLY A 349 -23.79 -2.94 21.30
C GLY A 349 -23.78 -2.69 19.80
N ILE A 350 -22.65 -2.23 19.24
CA ILE A 350 -22.49 -1.98 17.81
C ILE A 350 -22.31 -3.32 17.10
N VAL A 351 -23.37 -3.81 16.46
CA VAL A 351 -23.36 -5.09 15.75
C VAL A 351 -22.85 -4.92 14.31
N LEU A 352 -21.79 -5.67 14.00
CA LEU A 352 -21.19 -5.80 12.68
C LEU A 352 -21.37 -7.22 12.14
N ASP A 353 -21.61 -7.34 10.84
CA ASP A 353 -21.76 -8.63 10.14
C ASP A 353 -20.46 -9.10 9.47
N GLY A 354 -19.38 -8.34 9.60
CA GLY A 354 -18.08 -8.59 8.98
C GLY A 354 -17.96 -8.03 7.55
N PHE A 355 -19.00 -7.40 7.01
CA PHE A 355 -19.02 -6.81 5.67
C PHE A 355 -19.40 -5.32 5.66
N ASP A 356 -20.35 -4.92 6.50
CA ASP A 356 -20.93 -3.58 6.49
C ASP A 356 -20.18 -2.61 7.40
N SER A 357 -20.34 -1.32 7.11
CA SER A 357 -19.83 -0.21 7.92
C SER A 357 -20.91 0.36 8.83
N ARG A 358 -20.52 0.84 10.01
CA ARG A 358 -21.39 1.54 10.96
C ARG A 358 -20.85 2.93 11.26
N THR A 359 -21.73 3.93 11.27
CA THR A 359 -21.42 5.29 11.72
C THR A 359 -21.83 5.45 13.18
N VAL A 360 -20.92 5.93 14.02
CA VAL A 360 -21.10 6.18 15.46
C VAL A 360 -20.55 7.58 15.76
N ASP A 361 -21.42 8.55 15.98
CA ASP A 361 -21.00 9.89 16.38
C ASP A 361 -20.96 10.01 17.91
N LEU A 362 -19.91 10.64 18.44
CA LEU A 362 -19.67 10.80 19.86
C LEU A 362 -19.67 12.28 20.25
N THR A 363 -20.36 12.62 21.33
CA THR A 363 -20.35 13.97 21.91
C THR A 363 -19.70 13.94 23.29
N VAL A 364 -18.49 14.46 23.41
CA VAL A 364 -17.78 14.57 24.69
C VAL A 364 -18.16 15.87 25.41
N PRO A 365 -18.21 15.90 26.75
CA PRO A 365 -18.34 17.14 27.49
C PRO A 365 -17.18 18.10 27.15
N ALA A 366 -17.50 19.38 26.91
CA ALA A 366 -16.44 20.39 26.99
C ALA A 366 -15.93 20.42 28.44
N ALA A 367 -14.61 20.42 28.63
CA ALA A 367 -14.00 20.51 29.95
C ALA A 367 -14.53 21.75 30.69
N ALA A 368 -14.95 21.57 31.94
CA ALA A 368 -15.43 22.68 32.77
C ALA A 368 -14.32 23.74 32.92
N GLY A 369 -14.62 24.97 32.53
CA GLY A 369 -13.67 26.05 32.61
C GLY A 369 -14.24 27.37 32.10
N LYS A 370 -13.43 28.42 32.18
CA LYS A 370 -13.80 29.73 31.65
C LYS A 370 -13.43 29.81 30.17
N ARG A 371 -14.28 30.44 29.38
CA ARG A 371 -14.02 30.70 27.96
C ARG A 371 -14.56 32.07 27.57
N PHE A 372 -13.85 32.78 26.70
CA PHE A 372 -14.39 33.96 26.04
C PHE A 372 -15.31 33.56 24.89
N VAL A 373 -16.61 33.76 25.06
CA VAL A 373 -17.65 33.45 24.06
C VAL A 373 -17.96 34.71 23.24
N VAL A 374 -18.17 34.55 21.93
CA VAL A 374 -18.65 35.66 21.08
C VAL A 374 -20.14 35.86 21.35
N VAL A 375 -20.48 36.90 22.11
CA VAL A 375 -21.88 37.21 22.49
C VAL A 375 -22.54 38.21 21.54
N THR A 376 -21.77 38.88 20.69
CA THR A 376 -22.30 39.73 19.63
C THR A 376 -21.39 39.63 18.41
N LYS A 377 -21.97 39.43 17.22
CA LYS A 377 -21.30 39.53 15.92
C LYS A 377 -22.27 40.17 14.93
N ARG A 378 -22.16 41.48 14.72
CA ARG A 378 -23.13 42.26 13.95
C ARG A 378 -22.45 43.14 12.90
N LEU A 379 -22.86 43.00 11.64
CA LEU A 379 -22.52 43.94 10.57
C LEU A 379 -23.40 45.18 10.71
N LEU A 380 -22.79 46.36 10.85
CA LEU A 380 -23.54 47.61 10.98
C LEU A 380 -24.13 48.05 9.64
N ASP A 381 -25.30 48.69 9.70
CA ASP A 381 -25.90 49.29 8.51
C ASP A 381 -25.11 50.52 8.01
N LYS A 382 -25.51 51.10 6.88
CA LYS A 382 -24.79 52.23 6.26
C LYS A 382 -24.80 53.48 7.17
N ALA A 383 -25.88 53.72 7.91
CA ALA A 383 -26.02 54.88 8.77
C ALA A 383 -25.15 54.73 10.03
N GLU A 384 -25.20 53.57 10.68
CA GLU A 384 -24.44 53.24 11.89
C GLU A 384 -22.92 53.17 11.64
N THR A 385 -22.52 52.76 10.43
CA THR A 385 -21.10 52.68 10.05
C THR A 385 -20.39 54.02 10.20
N GLY A 386 -21.07 55.15 9.93
CA GLY A 386 -20.50 56.48 10.15
C GLY A 386 -19.22 56.73 9.34
N ASN A 387 -19.12 56.17 8.14
CA ASN A 387 -17.95 56.20 7.26
C ASN A 387 -16.67 55.53 7.81
N ARG A 388 -16.79 54.63 8.80
CA ARG A 388 -15.66 53.94 9.43
C ARG A 388 -15.37 52.59 8.78
N ARG A 389 -14.08 52.22 8.74
CA ARG A 389 -13.58 50.91 8.26
C ARG A 389 -12.91 50.17 9.40
N MET A 390 -13.73 49.61 10.30
CA MET A 390 -13.20 49.06 11.53
C MET A 390 -13.98 47.87 12.09
N PHE A 391 -13.30 47.08 12.89
CA PHE A 391 -13.90 46.19 13.88
C PHE A 391 -13.87 46.91 15.23
N TYR A 392 -14.97 46.91 15.97
CA TYR A 392 -14.99 47.41 17.34
C TYR A 392 -15.85 46.53 18.24
N GLY A 393 -15.66 46.67 19.55
CA GLY A 393 -16.55 46.09 20.54
C GLY A 393 -15.91 46.11 21.93
N VAL A 394 -16.48 45.30 22.82
CA VAL A 394 -16.10 45.21 24.23
C VAL A 394 -15.88 43.75 24.62
N VAL A 395 -14.83 43.51 25.40
CA VAL A 395 -14.65 42.23 26.11
C VAL A 395 -15.24 42.39 27.51
N HIS A 396 -16.13 41.49 27.92
CA HIS A 396 -16.79 41.50 29.23
C HIS A 396 -16.31 40.34 30.11
N ASP A 397 -16.42 40.51 31.42
CA ASP A 397 -16.25 39.46 32.42
C ASP A 397 -17.53 38.61 32.62
N GLU A 398 -17.52 37.72 33.62
CA GLU A 398 -18.63 36.80 33.90
C GLU A 398 -19.92 37.52 34.32
N THR A 399 -19.82 38.78 34.73
CA THR A 399 -20.91 39.60 35.25
C THR A 399 -21.34 40.69 34.28
N ASP A 400 -20.91 40.61 33.02
CA ASP A 400 -21.19 41.58 31.95
C ASP A 400 -20.53 42.95 32.17
N ASN A 401 -19.48 43.02 33.00
CA ASN A 401 -18.68 44.24 33.15
C ASN A 401 -17.51 44.26 32.16
N GLY A 402 -17.17 45.43 31.63
CA GLY A 402 -16.05 45.59 30.70
C GLY A 402 -14.70 45.18 31.30
N LEU A 403 -13.99 44.26 30.65
CA LEU A 403 -12.77 43.62 31.10
C LEU A 403 -11.53 44.27 30.47
N ASN A 404 -10.76 44.98 31.29
CA ASN A 404 -9.50 45.62 30.89
C ASN A 404 -8.30 44.66 31.02
N GLY A 405 -7.23 44.92 30.27
CA GLY A 405 -5.96 44.21 30.34
C GLY A 405 -5.88 42.94 29.49
N VAL A 406 -6.94 42.59 28.75
CA VAL A 406 -6.96 41.40 27.88
C VAL A 406 -6.60 41.77 26.45
N THR A 407 -5.95 40.85 25.74
CA THR A 407 -5.52 41.07 24.36
C THR A 407 -6.56 40.52 23.39
N VAL A 408 -6.95 41.31 22.39
CA VAL A 408 -7.71 40.85 21.22
C VAL A 408 -6.76 40.79 20.03
N GLN A 409 -6.86 39.75 19.21
CA GLN A 409 -6.06 39.58 17.99
C GLN A 409 -6.97 39.52 16.77
N MET A 410 -6.58 40.22 15.70
CA MET A 410 -7.20 40.14 14.38
C MET A 410 -6.33 39.33 13.42
N PHE A 411 -6.91 38.36 12.72
CA PHE A 411 -6.23 37.48 11.77
C PHE A 411 -7.13 37.19 10.54
N TRP A 412 -6.60 36.55 9.49
CA TRP A 412 -7.31 36.29 8.23
C TRP A 412 -6.97 34.91 7.66
N PRO A 413 -7.86 34.30 6.85
CA PRO A 413 -7.61 32.98 6.27
C PRO A 413 -6.45 33.02 5.27
N ASN A 414 -5.74 31.90 5.13
CA ASN A 414 -4.61 31.74 4.20
C ASN A 414 -3.44 32.72 4.42
N ALA A 415 -3.22 33.16 5.66
CA ALA A 415 -2.04 33.94 6.00
C ALA A 415 -0.75 33.15 5.70
N GLN A 416 0.31 33.85 5.26
CA GLN A 416 1.62 33.25 5.05
C GLN A 416 2.14 32.63 6.37
N PRO A 417 2.92 31.54 6.32
CA PRO A 417 3.60 31.02 7.51
C PRO A 417 4.39 32.14 8.21
N HIS A 418 4.23 32.26 9.54
CA HIS A 418 4.81 33.32 10.38
C HIS A 418 4.28 34.75 10.13
N ALA A 419 3.06 34.90 9.59
CA ALA A 419 2.43 36.21 9.53
C ALA A 419 2.25 36.85 10.92
N ASP A 420 2.67 38.10 11.05
CA ASP A 420 2.40 38.91 12.24
C ASP A 420 0.97 39.46 12.19
N PHE A 421 0.20 39.15 13.23
CA PHE A 421 -1.18 39.57 13.35
C PHE A 421 -1.34 40.76 14.30
N PRO A 422 -2.11 41.79 13.93
CA PRO A 422 -2.34 42.95 14.79
C PRO A 422 -3.11 42.55 16.06
N THR A 423 -2.67 43.11 17.19
CA THR A 423 -3.27 42.92 18.50
C THR A 423 -3.61 44.25 19.17
N VAL A 424 -4.59 44.22 20.08
CA VAL A 424 -5.01 45.37 20.90
C VAL A 424 -5.23 44.88 22.33
N VAL A 425 -4.68 45.60 23.30
CA VAL A 425 -4.98 45.39 24.72
C VAL A 425 -6.14 46.30 25.13
N THR A 426 -7.12 45.76 25.83
CA THR A 426 -8.27 46.53 26.33
C THR A 426 -7.91 47.34 27.59
N PRO A 427 -8.52 48.51 27.85
CA PRO A 427 -9.27 49.29 26.89
C PRO A 427 -8.31 49.93 25.89
N LYS A 428 -8.66 49.94 24.61
CA LYS A 428 -7.87 50.64 23.58
C LYS A 428 -7.92 52.15 23.75
N ASP A 429 -9.06 52.65 24.22
CA ASP A 429 -9.32 54.07 24.44
C ASP A 429 -9.87 54.25 25.86
N HIS A 430 -9.05 54.83 26.73
CA HIS A 430 -9.38 55.03 28.14
C HIS A 430 -10.55 56.01 28.36
N PHE A 431 -11.01 56.72 27.32
CA PHE A 431 -12.20 57.58 27.38
C PHE A 431 -13.49 56.87 26.94
N LYS A 432 -13.40 55.60 26.50
CA LYS A 432 -14.55 54.75 26.15
C LYS A 432 -14.84 53.74 27.29
N ALA A 433 -15.89 52.95 27.11
CA ALA A 433 -16.25 51.89 28.06
C ALA A 433 -15.06 50.96 28.33
N ALA A 434 -14.94 50.47 29.57
CA ALA A 434 -13.96 49.44 29.91
C ALA A 434 -14.10 48.23 28.97
N GLY A 435 -12.99 47.56 28.68
CA GLY A 435 -12.95 46.42 27.78
C GLY A 435 -13.01 46.74 26.29
N ASN A 436 -13.04 48.03 25.88
CA ASN A 436 -13.16 48.36 24.47
C ASN A 436 -11.93 47.98 23.64
N PHE A 437 -12.14 47.58 22.39
CA PHE A 437 -11.09 47.38 21.39
C PHE A 437 -11.52 47.89 20.02
N GLU A 438 -10.55 48.25 19.18
CA GLU A 438 -10.79 48.77 17.83
C GLU A 438 -9.65 48.35 16.87
N PHE A 439 -10.01 47.82 15.70
CA PHE A 439 -9.07 47.51 14.61
C PHE A 439 -9.51 48.21 13.33
N LEU A 440 -8.58 48.85 12.63
CA LEU A 440 -8.82 49.28 11.25
C LEU A 440 -8.59 48.13 10.28
N HIS A 441 -9.33 48.09 9.18
CA HIS A 441 -9.18 47.04 8.18
C HIS A 441 -9.12 47.59 6.74
N SER A 442 -8.50 46.81 5.86
CA SER A 442 -8.64 46.93 4.41
C SER A 442 -9.78 46.01 3.90
N PRO A 443 -10.13 46.05 2.60
CA PRO A 443 -11.05 45.09 2.01
C PRO A 443 -10.52 43.66 2.13
N GLY A 444 -11.32 42.72 2.64
CA GLY A 444 -10.91 41.32 2.86
C GLY A 444 -11.90 40.55 3.73
N GLU A 445 -11.48 39.38 4.21
CA GLU A 445 -12.20 38.58 5.19
C GLU A 445 -11.30 38.35 6.40
N TYR A 446 -11.83 38.58 7.60
CA TYR A 446 -11.07 38.60 8.85
C TYR A 446 -11.76 37.76 9.93
N MET A 447 -10.99 37.49 10.98
CA MET A 447 -11.40 36.78 12.18
C MET A 447 -10.84 37.50 13.42
N LEU A 448 -11.58 37.49 14.53
CA LEU A 448 -11.13 38.02 15.82
C LEU A 448 -11.17 36.94 16.91
N LYS A 449 -10.24 37.00 17.86
CA LYS A 449 -10.28 36.21 19.10
C LYS A 449 -9.67 36.96 20.26
N VAL A 450 -10.06 36.63 21.49
CA VAL A 450 -9.30 37.00 22.69
C VAL A 450 -8.09 36.08 22.83
N VAL A 451 -6.93 36.65 23.14
CA VAL A 451 -5.69 35.95 23.43
C VAL A 451 -5.42 36.10 24.92
N ASP A 452 -5.73 35.05 25.67
CA ASP A 452 -5.50 34.97 27.10
C ASP A 452 -4.78 33.63 27.42
N PRO A 453 -3.71 33.65 28.25
CA PRO A 453 -2.97 32.43 28.58
C PRO A 453 -3.77 31.42 29.41
N GLN A 454 -4.79 31.86 30.15
CA GLN A 454 -5.53 31.04 31.10
C GLN A 454 -6.91 30.64 30.58
N THR A 455 -7.47 31.43 29.67
CA THR A 455 -8.87 31.35 29.23
C THR A 455 -8.93 31.24 27.71
N PRO A 456 -9.33 30.08 27.14
CA PRO A 456 -9.52 29.96 25.71
C PRO A 456 -10.63 30.90 25.19
N SER A 457 -10.59 31.22 23.89
CA SER A 457 -11.57 32.10 23.24
C SER A 457 -12.21 31.43 22.04
N ASP A 458 -13.49 31.70 21.83
CA ASP A 458 -14.14 31.55 20.53
C ASP A 458 -13.52 32.49 19.49
N VAL A 459 -13.72 32.15 18.23
CA VAL A 459 -13.29 32.94 17.09
C VAL A 459 -14.53 33.57 16.45
N ALA A 460 -14.55 34.90 16.37
CA ALA A 460 -15.52 35.62 15.56
C ALA A 460 -15.06 35.59 14.10
N ASP A 461 -15.53 34.60 13.34
CA ASP A 461 -15.17 34.37 11.95
C ASP A 461 -16.12 35.04 10.94
N GLY A 462 -15.79 34.93 9.65
CA GLY A 462 -16.65 35.38 8.56
C GLY A 462 -16.83 36.90 8.49
N LEU A 463 -15.89 37.68 9.05
CA LEU A 463 -15.96 39.13 9.08
C LEU A 463 -15.53 39.70 7.72
N LYS A 464 -16.45 39.65 6.76
CA LYS A 464 -16.25 40.18 5.41
C LYS A 464 -16.32 41.70 5.41
N THR A 465 -15.37 42.34 4.73
CA THR A 465 -15.28 43.79 4.58
C THR A 465 -15.23 44.22 3.11
N SER A 466 -15.38 43.27 2.20
CA SER A 466 -15.43 43.45 0.76
C SER A 466 -16.47 42.50 0.15
N ASN A 467 -16.91 42.79 -1.08
CA ASN A 467 -17.84 41.96 -1.84
C ASN A 467 -19.15 41.64 -1.08
N ILE A 468 -19.61 42.58 -0.25
CA ILE A 468 -20.90 42.49 0.43
C ILE A 468 -21.96 43.04 -0.53
N PRO A 469 -22.96 42.22 -0.95
CA PRO A 469 -23.99 42.66 -1.89
C PRO A 469 -24.70 43.93 -1.41
N GLY A 470 -24.75 44.96 -2.27
CA GLY A 470 -25.40 46.24 -2.00
C GLY A 470 -24.59 47.21 -1.11
N ARG A 471 -23.34 46.85 -0.79
CA ARG A 471 -22.37 47.65 -0.01
C ARG A 471 -21.04 47.78 -0.75
N GLU A 472 -21.04 47.68 -2.08
CA GLU A 472 -19.84 47.74 -2.90
C GLU A 472 -19.14 49.11 -2.79
N GLY A 473 -17.89 49.12 -2.33
CA GLY A 473 -17.11 50.35 -2.11
C GLY A 473 -17.46 51.12 -0.84
N ASP A 474 -18.56 50.74 -0.17
CA ASP A 474 -18.95 51.35 1.10
C ASP A 474 -17.94 51.01 2.21
N PRO A 475 -17.75 51.93 3.17
CA PRO A 475 -17.12 51.60 4.44
C PRO A 475 -17.92 50.49 5.15
N ILE A 476 -17.20 49.54 5.75
CA ILE A 476 -17.77 48.42 6.49
C ILE A 476 -17.34 48.53 7.94
N THR A 477 -18.26 48.31 8.87
CA THR A 477 -17.93 48.20 10.29
C THR A 477 -18.67 47.03 10.89
N TRP A 478 -17.98 46.27 11.74
CA TRP A 478 -18.54 45.19 12.52
C TRP A 478 -18.42 45.48 14.00
N GLU A 479 -19.48 45.19 14.74
CA GLU A 479 -19.50 45.10 16.19
C GLU A 479 -19.29 43.66 16.62
N VAL A 480 -18.27 43.42 17.46
CA VAL A 480 -17.95 42.10 17.99
C VAL A 480 -17.71 42.21 19.49
N ASN A 481 -18.57 41.57 20.29
CA ASN A 481 -18.41 41.55 21.75
C ASN A 481 -18.05 40.13 22.20
N PHE A 482 -17.10 40.04 23.12
CA PHE A 482 -16.74 38.80 23.79
C PHE A 482 -17.18 38.87 25.25
N GLN A 483 -17.56 37.74 25.84
CA GLN A 483 -17.83 37.64 27.27
C GLN A 483 -17.16 36.39 27.84
N ARG A 484 -16.45 36.53 28.98
CA ARG A 484 -15.96 35.36 29.70
C ARG A 484 -17.14 34.66 30.38
N GLN A 485 -17.40 33.43 30.01
CA GLN A 485 -18.47 32.60 30.57
C GLN A 485 -17.91 31.29 31.08
N ASP A 486 -18.59 30.67 32.04
CA ASP A 486 -18.34 29.27 32.38
C ASP A 486 -18.89 28.40 31.25
N VAL A 487 -18.02 27.56 30.67
CA VAL A 487 -18.34 26.68 29.53
C VAL A 487 -17.96 25.25 29.88
N GLY A 488 -18.73 24.29 29.38
CA GLY A 488 -18.67 22.90 29.79
C GLY A 488 -19.68 22.58 30.89
N ALA A 489 -20.02 21.31 31.07
CA ALA A 489 -20.80 20.91 32.23
C ALA A 489 -19.85 20.81 33.42
N ALA A 490 -20.21 21.42 34.55
CA ALA A 490 -19.56 21.09 35.82
C ALA A 490 -19.64 19.56 36.02
N PRO A 491 -18.57 18.91 36.52
CA PRO A 491 -18.65 17.50 36.87
C PRO A 491 -19.84 17.33 37.78
N GLY A 492 -20.76 16.47 37.36
CA GLY A 492 -21.94 16.23 38.16
C GLY A 492 -21.57 15.49 39.44
N THR A 493 -22.47 15.48 40.40
CA THR A 493 -22.27 14.78 41.67
C THR A 493 -23.23 13.61 41.85
N ALA A 494 -24.03 13.31 40.83
CA ALA A 494 -24.93 12.17 40.84
C ALA A 494 -24.24 10.90 40.35
N SER A 495 -24.79 9.74 40.67
CA SER A 495 -24.32 8.45 40.19
C SER A 495 -25.47 7.47 39.97
N VAL A 496 -25.26 6.50 39.08
CA VAL A 496 -26.18 5.39 38.83
C VAL A 496 -25.44 4.07 38.99
N ASP A 497 -25.96 3.16 39.80
CA ASP A 497 -25.37 1.85 40.08
C ASP A 497 -26.39 0.71 39.96
N GLY A 498 -25.94 -0.54 39.95
CA GLY A 498 -26.81 -1.70 40.04
C GLY A 498 -26.20 -2.99 39.51
N GLU A 499 -27.03 -4.02 39.37
CA GLU A 499 -26.68 -5.34 38.86
C GLU A 499 -27.61 -5.78 37.71
N ILE A 500 -27.03 -6.23 36.60
CA ILE A 500 -27.76 -6.83 35.49
C ILE A 500 -27.46 -8.33 35.37
N SER A 501 -28.38 -9.16 35.82
CA SER A 501 -28.23 -10.62 35.80
C SER A 501 -28.37 -11.19 34.38
N ASN A 502 -27.56 -12.21 34.07
CA ASN A 502 -27.48 -12.88 32.75
C ASN A 502 -27.06 -11.98 31.59
N ALA A 503 -26.34 -10.89 31.87
CA ALA A 503 -25.88 -9.92 30.88
C ALA A 503 -24.36 -9.83 30.76
N ALA A 504 -23.62 -10.82 31.29
CA ALA A 504 -22.16 -10.83 31.24
C ALA A 504 -21.66 -10.68 29.78
N GLY A 505 -20.79 -9.69 29.57
CA GLY A 505 -20.24 -9.36 28.26
C GLY A 505 -21.13 -8.49 27.36
N LEU A 506 -22.36 -8.18 27.78
CA LEU A 506 -23.21 -7.21 27.09
C LEU A 506 -22.75 -5.78 27.41
N GLY A 507 -22.82 -4.93 26.40
CA GLY A 507 -22.67 -3.49 26.52
C GLY A 507 -23.87 -2.84 27.21
N LEU A 508 -23.59 -1.99 28.19
CA LEU A 508 -24.57 -1.15 28.87
C LEU A 508 -24.25 0.31 28.58
N THR A 509 -25.22 1.06 28.04
CA THR A 509 -25.06 2.48 27.72
C THR A 509 -26.06 3.31 28.53
N LEU A 510 -25.58 4.35 29.22
CA LEU A 510 -26.38 5.36 29.89
C LEU A 510 -26.40 6.62 29.02
N TRP A 511 -27.57 7.01 28.53
CA TRP A 511 -27.78 8.20 27.70
C TRP A 511 -28.32 9.35 28.53
N GLN A 512 -27.78 10.56 28.38
CA GLN A 512 -28.42 11.80 28.86
C GLN A 512 -29.14 12.49 27.69
N GLY A 513 -30.47 12.62 27.77
CA GLY A 513 -31.35 13.09 26.68
C GLY A 513 -32.17 11.98 25.98
N GLU A 514 -32.83 12.29 24.86
CA GLU A 514 -33.57 11.28 24.06
C GLU A 514 -32.66 10.52 23.08
N GLN A 515 -32.53 9.20 23.30
CA GLN A 515 -32.01 8.11 22.45
C GLN A 515 -30.74 8.30 21.58
N ALA A 516 -30.08 7.17 21.33
CA ALA A 516 -28.89 7.05 20.48
C ALA A 516 -29.02 7.80 19.14
N GLY A 517 -28.02 8.63 18.82
CA GLY A 517 -27.86 9.23 17.48
C GLY A 517 -28.46 10.63 17.27
N GLN A 518 -28.99 11.29 18.31
CA GLN A 518 -29.33 12.71 18.24
C GLN A 518 -28.11 13.61 18.53
N SER A 519 -27.94 14.67 17.74
CA SER A 519 -26.83 15.62 17.90
C SER A 519 -26.91 16.33 19.26
N GLY A 520 -25.88 16.16 20.10
CA GLY A 520 -25.79 16.75 21.43
C GLY A 520 -26.12 15.83 22.61
N ALA A 521 -26.54 14.57 22.36
CA ALA A 521 -26.73 13.56 23.40
C ALA A 521 -25.38 13.09 23.98
N ARG A 522 -25.29 13.00 25.30
CA ARG A 522 -24.10 12.47 26.00
C ARG A 522 -24.36 11.02 26.38
N SER A 523 -23.30 10.21 26.40
CA SER A 523 -23.42 8.80 26.76
C SER A 523 -22.20 8.30 27.52
N TRP A 524 -22.48 7.46 28.51
CA TRP A 524 -21.48 6.63 29.20
C TRP A 524 -21.75 5.19 28.84
N ALA A 525 -20.73 4.37 28.75
CA ALA A 525 -20.93 2.94 28.54
C ALA A 525 -19.95 2.12 29.36
N THR A 526 -20.35 0.89 29.64
CA THR A 526 -19.50 -0.14 30.24
C THR A 526 -19.83 -1.49 29.60
N VAL A 527 -18.92 -2.45 29.73
CA VAL A 527 -19.20 -3.85 29.42
C VAL A 527 -19.42 -4.56 30.74
N LEU A 528 -20.56 -5.24 30.83
CA LEU A 528 -20.96 -5.87 32.08
C LEU A 528 -19.99 -7.02 32.43
N PRO A 529 -19.37 -6.98 33.63
CA PRO A 529 -18.55 -8.07 34.13
C PRO A 529 -19.37 -9.35 34.35
N ALA A 530 -18.70 -10.45 34.70
CA ALA A 530 -19.36 -11.75 34.92
C ALA A 530 -20.43 -11.71 36.02
N ASP A 531 -20.29 -10.81 36.99
CA ASP A 531 -21.26 -10.58 38.06
C ASP A 531 -22.35 -9.55 37.71
N GLY A 532 -22.31 -8.95 36.52
CA GLY A 532 -23.34 -8.01 36.05
C GLY A 532 -23.35 -6.65 36.74
N SER A 533 -22.39 -6.36 37.63
CA SER A 533 -22.35 -5.09 38.35
C SER A 533 -21.95 -3.90 37.45
N TYR A 534 -22.52 -2.72 37.69
CA TYR A 534 -22.15 -1.49 36.99
C TYR A 534 -22.23 -0.25 37.88
N PHE A 535 -21.43 0.77 37.53
CA PHE A 535 -21.40 2.04 38.24
C PHE A 535 -21.02 3.18 37.27
N PHE A 536 -21.91 4.17 37.15
CA PHE A 536 -21.68 5.43 36.45
C PHE A 536 -21.61 6.57 37.47
N GLU A 537 -20.51 7.31 37.50
CA GLU A 537 -20.30 8.41 38.43
C GLU A 537 -20.16 9.77 37.73
N ALA A 538 -20.07 10.82 38.54
CA ALA A 538 -19.90 12.21 38.10
C ALA A 538 -20.99 12.70 37.12
N LEU A 539 -22.21 12.16 37.26
CA LEU A 539 -23.33 12.44 36.36
C LEU A 539 -23.97 13.79 36.68
N PRO A 540 -24.18 14.67 35.69
CA PRO A 540 -24.90 15.93 35.88
C PRO A 540 -26.37 15.68 36.25
N ALA A 541 -27.02 16.68 36.84
CA ALA A 541 -28.48 16.60 37.02
C ALA A 541 -29.17 16.54 35.64
N GLY A 542 -30.20 15.71 35.50
CA GLY A 542 -30.92 15.53 34.24
C GLY A 542 -31.64 14.20 34.11
N THR A 543 -32.25 13.97 32.94
CA THR A 543 -32.91 12.71 32.60
C THR A 543 -31.95 11.80 31.87
N PHE A 544 -31.89 10.55 32.33
CA PHE A 544 -31.03 9.50 31.80
C PHE A 544 -31.82 8.28 31.37
N THR A 545 -31.40 7.62 30.30
CA THR A 545 -31.96 6.35 29.83
C THR A 545 -30.88 5.30 29.80
N LEU A 546 -31.12 4.17 30.47
CA LEU A 546 -30.23 3.01 30.47
C LEU A 546 -30.64 2.07 29.34
N GLU A 547 -29.71 1.73 28.47
CA GLU A 547 -29.91 0.87 27.30
C GLU A 547 -28.94 -0.31 27.33
N LEU A 548 -29.49 -1.51 27.20
CA LEU A 548 -28.74 -2.75 27.20
C LEU A 548 -28.65 -3.32 25.79
N GLU A 549 -27.44 -3.73 25.40
CA GLU A 549 -27.15 -4.37 24.11
C GLU A 549 -28.16 -5.48 23.78
N GLY A 550 -28.79 -5.39 22.60
CA GLY A 550 -29.76 -6.38 22.12
C GLY A 550 -31.13 -6.33 22.78
N HIS A 551 -31.32 -5.49 23.82
CA HIS A 551 -32.56 -5.36 24.59
C HIS A 551 -33.17 -3.96 24.54
N GLY A 552 -32.42 -2.95 24.10
CA GLY A 552 -32.90 -1.57 24.00
C GLY A 552 -32.98 -0.89 25.37
N ALA A 553 -33.78 0.18 25.48
CA ALA A 553 -33.95 0.93 26.71
C ALA A 553 -34.61 0.06 27.80
N ILE A 554 -33.92 -0.11 28.94
CA ILE A 554 -34.35 -0.92 30.08
C ILE A 554 -34.77 -0.08 31.28
N HIS A 555 -34.32 1.17 31.39
CA HIS A 555 -34.72 2.08 32.47
C HIS A 555 -34.60 3.55 32.08
N GLN A 556 -35.38 4.42 32.72
CA GLN A 556 -35.23 5.86 32.64
C GLN A 556 -35.26 6.46 34.06
N VAL A 557 -34.30 7.33 34.37
CA VAL A 557 -34.16 7.95 35.69
C VAL A 557 -33.94 9.45 35.54
N VAL A 558 -34.51 10.24 36.44
CA VAL A 558 -34.23 11.68 36.55
C VAL A 558 -33.40 11.90 37.81
N LEU A 559 -32.19 12.45 37.66
CA LEU A 559 -31.26 12.68 38.76
C LEU A 559 -31.19 14.17 39.10
N ALA A 560 -31.30 14.49 40.37
CA ALA A 560 -30.90 15.77 40.94
C ALA A 560 -29.38 15.77 41.25
N ALA A 561 -28.81 16.96 41.51
CA ALA A 561 -27.41 17.07 41.89
C ALA A 561 -27.14 16.32 43.21
N GLY A 562 -26.17 15.41 43.22
CA GLY A 562 -25.77 14.61 44.38
C GLY A 562 -26.61 13.36 44.61
N GLU A 563 -27.55 13.04 43.73
CA GLU A 563 -28.42 11.88 43.85
C GLU A 563 -27.72 10.58 43.43
N VAL A 564 -27.95 9.51 44.18
CA VAL A 564 -27.52 8.15 43.81
C VAL A 564 -28.78 7.36 43.48
N ALA A 565 -28.85 6.80 42.28
CA ALA A 565 -29.93 5.92 41.88
C ALA A 565 -29.41 4.51 41.60
N THR A 566 -30.10 3.51 42.15
CA THR A 566 -29.75 2.10 41.96
C THR A 566 -30.83 1.42 41.11
N PHE A 567 -30.43 0.68 40.08
CA PHE A 567 -31.34 -0.07 39.21
C PHE A 567 -30.81 -1.46 38.86
N ASP A 568 -31.54 -2.50 39.29
CA ASP A 568 -31.24 -3.88 38.97
C ASP A 568 -32.17 -4.40 37.86
N TYR A 569 -31.65 -5.25 36.98
CA TYR A 569 -32.42 -5.82 35.88
C TYR A 569 -32.04 -7.27 35.59
N GLN A 570 -33.02 -8.10 35.23
CA GLN A 570 -32.77 -9.47 34.77
C GLN A 570 -33.12 -9.58 33.29
N VAL A 571 -32.15 -10.04 32.49
CA VAL A 571 -32.37 -10.28 31.07
C VAL A 571 -33.51 -11.29 30.86
N GLY A 572 -34.58 -10.84 30.19
CA GLY A 572 -35.77 -11.63 29.91
C GLY A 572 -37.05 -11.15 30.61
N ASP A 573 -36.92 -10.26 31.61
CA ASP A 573 -38.08 -9.61 32.22
C ASP A 573 -38.66 -8.55 31.26
N PRO A 574 -39.99 -8.34 31.25
CA PRO A 574 -40.58 -7.26 30.47
C PRO A 574 -40.04 -5.91 30.96
N ALA A 575 -39.59 -5.06 30.03
CA ALA A 575 -39.10 -3.72 30.35
C ALA A 575 -40.13 -3.00 31.22
N PRO A 576 -39.75 -2.47 32.40
CA PRO A 576 -40.69 -1.83 33.30
C PRO A 576 -41.34 -0.63 32.59
N THR A 577 -42.68 -0.59 32.56
CA THR A 577 -43.43 0.57 32.07
C THR A 577 -43.27 1.71 33.07
N THR A 578 -42.46 2.71 32.69
CA THR A 578 -42.30 4.09 33.21
C THR A 578 -42.62 4.34 34.68
#